data_AF-A0A1V3RHV3-F1
#
_entry.id   AF-A0A1V3RHV3-F1
#
_cell.length_a   1.000
_cell.length_b   1.000
_cell.length_c   1.000
_cell.angle_alpha   90.00
_cell.angle_beta   90.00
_cell.angle_gamma   90.00
#
_symmetry.space_group_name_H-M   'P 1'
#
loop_
_entity.id
_entity.type
_entity.pdbx_description
1 polymer ?
#
loop_
_entity_poly.entity_id
_entity_poly.type
_entity_poly.pdbx_seq_one_letter_code
_entity_poly.pdbx_strand_id
1 'polypeptide(L)'
;MRIDKVYIEDFKNLKKFWIDLDKDQMNSVLLGENATGKSNFIEALIEIFKNLDLSKSSSRRHPNFKYWIEYQCRGNQICVDYTGESYSIVINEETKPIAFTKFFSKQGKQTYLPKYVFTYYSGISNRLDKLFWEHQKNFYSRIIKPDFQAGELDDLRRLFYVKQIHSFFVLLAFFALPQIEKKSKDFLKDVLGIEDLESVLFIIKKGGWSGKGDPKFWGADGLVKNFLNVLWDHSLAPIYEDKTVDIDFRSQETQNRLYLYLKDKRKLKEFANEYFSVSKEKPSNTFLFKALESTYISEMLEEVKVKVKKKKDGEVTFRELSEGEQQLLTVIGLLIFTREDESLVLLDEPDTHLNPIWKYDYLHYLKSVVKSKGDLVSLKTDGELNEDRTTQIIINTHDPLVIGSMVKSQVRLFGKEIKKYETDEDATSQKFIKKAENHAIEPDQDPQGLGVAGILKSDLFGLKTILDRETNVLLDERNRLMYKQAQSKATDKDLNRLEELFEILSNKGFNQTYRDPLFQEYIVEKMKKLEE
;
A
#
# COMPACT_ATOMS: atom_id res chain seq x y z
N MET A 1 10.97 11.82 -3.54
CA MET A 1 11.20 11.28 -2.18
C MET A 1 11.55 9.82 -2.36
N ARG A 2 12.66 9.36 -1.78
CA ARG A 2 13.07 7.96 -1.75
C ARG A 2 13.87 7.69 -0.49
N ILE A 3 13.49 6.69 0.30
CA ILE A 3 14.28 6.15 1.39
C ILE A 3 15.33 5.23 0.79
N ASP A 4 16.58 5.45 1.17
CA ASP A 4 17.71 4.68 0.66
C ASP A 4 18.11 3.66 1.70
N LYS A 5 18.34 4.07 2.95
CA LYS A 5 18.83 3.14 3.98
C LYS A 5 18.20 3.42 5.33
N VAL A 6 18.03 2.36 6.11
CA VAL A 6 17.48 2.47 7.47
C VAL A 6 18.19 1.50 8.39
N TYR A 7 18.58 2.02 9.55
CA TYR A 7 19.01 1.25 10.70
C TYR A 7 18.05 1.48 11.87
N ILE A 8 17.61 0.40 12.53
CA ILE A 8 16.76 0.44 13.71
C ILE A 8 17.43 -0.35 14.82
N GLU A 9 17.71 0.29 15.95
CA GLU A 9 18.41 -0.33 17.08
C GLU A 9 17.54 -1.40 17.76
N ASP A 10 16.32 -1.01 18.14
CA ASP A 10 15.38 -1.86 18.85
C ASP A 10 13.97 -1.32 18.67
N PHE A 11 13.17 -1.98 17.83
CA PHE A 11 11.74 -1.75 17.72
C PHE A 11 11.00 -3.07 17.50
N LYS A 12 10.32 -3.56 18.55
CA LYS A 12 9.56 -4.83 18.51
C LYS A 12 10.45 -6.00 18.11
N ASN A 13 10.23 -6.62 16.96
CA ASN A 13 11.07 -7.70 16.43
C ASN A 13 12.21 -7.21 15.49
N LEU A 14 12.30 -5.90 15.24
CA LEU A 14 13.42 -5.28 14.53
C LEU A 14 14.50 -4.95 15.55
N LYS A 15 15.40 -5.92 15.80
CA LYS A 15 16.54 -5.77 16.70
C LYS A 15 17.79 -5.58 15.86
N LYS A 16 18.49 -4.46 16.06
CA LYS A 16 19.69 -4.04 15.31
C LYS A 16 19.51 -4.35 13.82
N PHE A 17 18.41 -3.84 13.28
CA PHE A 17 17.93 -4.16 11.94
C PHE A 17 18.52 -3.19 10.92
N TRP A 18 19.03 -3.72 9.81
CA TRP A 18 19.51 -2.95 8.68
C TRP A 18 18.76 -3.30 7.39
N ILE A 19 18.45 -2.28 6.61
CA ILE A 19 17.92 -2.41 5.26
C ILE A 19 18.53 -1.35 4.35
N ASP A 20 18.87 -1.77 3.14
CA ASP A 20 19.36 -0.93 2.06
C ASP A 20 18.43 -1.09 0.87
N LEU A 21 17.67 -0.05 0.52
CA LEU A 21 16.77 0.00 -0.62
C LEU A 21 17.52 0.57 -1.82
N ASP A 22 17.49 -0.15 -2.93
CA ASP A 22 18.23 0.21 -4.13
C ASP A 22 17.87 1.62 -4.64
N LYS A 23 18.89 2.46 -4.84
CA LYS A 23 18.72 3.87 -5.21
C LYS A 23 18.09 4.04 -6.60
N ASP A 24 18.24 3.07 -7.49
CA ASP A 24 17.68 3.13 -8.83
C ASP A 24 16.24 2.62 -8.89
N GLN A 25 15.68 2.13 -7.77
CA GLN A 25 14.34 1.58 -7.69
C GLN A 25 13.38 2.47 -6.87
N MET A 26 12.31 2.95 -7.50
CA MET A 26 11.23 3.65 -6.80
C MET A 26 10.20 2.69 -6.19
N ASN A 27 10.19 1.43 -6.61
CA ASN A 27 9.28 0.41 -6.13
C ASN A 27 10.07 -0.70 -5.46
N SER A 28 9.77 -0.99 -4.20
CA SER A 28 10.41 -2.06 -3.44
C SER A 28 9.37 -2.97 -2.80
N VAL A 29 9.61 -4.28 -2.87
CA VAL A 29 8.82 -5.29 -2.17
C VAL A 29 9.60 -5.84 -1.00
N LEU A 30 8.97 -5.83 0.16
CA LEU A 30 9.41 -6.53 1.36
C LEU A 30 8.78 -7.92 1.34
N LEU A 31 9.60 -8.96 1.32
CA LEU A 31 9.17 -10.36 1.28
C LEU A 31 9.77 -11.12 2.47
N GLY A 32 9.05 -12.14 2.96
CA GLY A 32 9.53 -13.04 4.01
C GLY A 32 8.37 -13.66 4.75
N GLU A 33 8.64 -14.62 5.63
CA GLU A 33 7.59 -15.30 6.41
C GLU A 33 6.81 -14.35 7.34
N ASN A 34 5.69 -14.83 7.87
CA ASN A 34 4.93 -14.07 8.87
C ASN A 34 5.81 -13.77 10.09
N ALA A 35 5.58 -12.62 10.73
CA ALA A 35 6.32 -12.18 11.91
C ALA A 35 7.84 -11.93 11.73
N THR A 36 8.35 -11.83 10.49
CA THR A 36 9.74 -11.44 10.22
C THR A 36 10.02 -9.93 10.36
N GLY A 37 8.98 -9.11 10.57
CA GLY A 37 9.11 -7.68 10.88
C GLY A 37 8.73 -6.70 9.77
N LYS A 38 8.23 -7.18 8.62
CA LYS A 38 7.81 -6.34 7.48
C LYS A 38 6.81 -5.24 7.85
N SER A 39 5.66 -5.59 8.44
CA SER A 39 4.69 -4.60 8.94
C SER A 39 5.25 -3.73 10.08
N ASN A 40 6.16 -4.27 10.90
CA ASN A 40 6.82 -3.49 11.95
C ASN A 40 7.80 -2.46 11.36
N PHE A 41 8.40 -2.75 10.20
CA PHE A 41 9.26 -1.82 9.48
C PHE A 41 8.44 -0.69 8.87
N ILE A 42 7.30 -0.99 8.24
CA ILE A 42 6.33 0.02 7.81
C ILE A 42 5.91 0.92 8.99
N GLU A 43 5.57 0.32 10.14
CA GLU A 43 5.24 1.08 11.35
C GLU A 43 6.39 1.97 11.84
N ALA A 44 7.63 1.47 11.83
CA ALA A 44 8.80 2.24 12.22
C ALA A 44 8.98 3.47 11.32
N LEU A 45 8.84 3.31 9.99
CA LEU A 45 8.90 4.43 9.04
C LEU A 45 7.82 5.48 9.34
N ILE A 46 6.58 5.04 9.62
CA ILE A 46 5.48 5.92 9.98
C ILE A 46 5.81 6.69 11.27
N GLU A 47 6.32 6.02 12.31
CA GLU A 47 6.72 6.68 13.55
C GLU A 47 7.88 7.68 13.35
N ILE A 48 8.86 7.35 12.53
CA ILE A 48 9.98 8.26 12.19
C ILE A 48 9.43 9.55 11.56
N PHE A 49 8.70 9.44 10.45
CA PHE A 49 8.20 10.62 9.74
C PHE A 49 7.12 11.38 10.53
N LYS A 50 6.31 10.68 11.35
CA LYS A 50 5.38 11.29 12.29
C LYS A 50 6.11 12.23 13.25
N ASN A 51 7.17 11.75 13.88
CA ASN A 51 7.88 12.52 14.90
C ASN A 51 8.72 13.65 14.28
N LEU A 52 9.26 13.46 13.08
CA LEU A 52 9.92 14.53 12.32
C LEU A 52 8.94 15.65 11.94
N ASP A 53 7.74 15.30 11.44
CA ASP A 53 6.74 16.30 11.06
C ASP A 53 6.13 17.04 12.27
N LEU A 54 5.90 16.35 13.39
CA LEU A 54 5.34 16.97 14.60
C LEU A 54 6.37 17.75 15.43
N SER A 55 7.66 17.60 15.13
CA SER A 55 8.74 18.36 15.77
C SER A 55 8.70 19.84 15.39
N LYS A 56 9.13 20.71 16.31
CA LYS A 56 9.23 22.16 16.14
C LYS A 56 10.65 22.62 16.41
N SER A 57 10.98 23.82 15.94
CA SER A 57 12.27 24.46 16.21
C SER A 57 12.57 24.64 17.71
N SER A 58 11.54 24.71 18.57
CA SER A 58 11.67 24.84 20.03
C SER A 58 11.57 23.52 20.78
N SER A 59 10.83 22.54 20.28
CA SER A 59 10.53 21.27 20.95
C SER A 59 10.58 20.11 19.96
N ARG A 60 11.38 19.09 20.25
CA ARG A 60 11.57 17.93 19.36
C ARG A 60 10.75 16.76 19.89
N ARG A 61 10.27 15.95 18.96
CA ARG A 61 9.61 14.68 19.25
C ARG A 61 10.42 13.56 18.64
N HIS A 62 10.34 12.40 19.24
CA HIS A 62 11.09 11.23 18.81
C HIS A 62 10.25 9.97 19.05
N PRO A 63 10.45 8.94 18.23
CA PRO A 63 9.86 7.64 18.50
C PRO A 63 10.48 7.01 19.76
N ASN A 64 9.90 5.91 20.22
CA ASN A 64 10.38 5.16 21.39
C ASN A 64 11.52 4.19 21.06
N PHE A 65 12.24 4.43 19.97
CA PHE A 65 13.36 3.62 19.51
C PHE A 65 14.42 4.49 18.85
N LYS A 66 15.65 3.97 18.84
CA LYS A 66 16.81 4.60 18.21
C LYS A 66 16.89 4.16 16.75
N TYR A 67 17.20 5.09 15.87
CA TYR A 67 17.29 4.82 14.44
C TYR A 67 18.30 5.74 13.76
N TRP A 68 18.72 5.32 12.58
CA TRP A 68 19.38 6.14 11.58
C TRP A 68 18.67 5.91 10.24
N ILE A 69 18.44 6.97 9.47
CA ILE A 69 17.78 6.88 8.17
C ILE A 69 18.44 7.83 7.17
N GLU A 70 18.64 7.34 5.96
CA GLU A 70 19.07 8.10 4.80
C GLU A 70 17.98 8.08 3.74
N TYR A 71 17.64 9.25 3.21
CA TYR A 71 16.62 9.39 2.18
C TYR A 71 16.88 10.61 1.31
N GLN A 72 16.42 10.57 0.06
CA GLN A 72 16.41 11.68 -0.87
C GLN A 72 15.05 12.38 -0.91
N CYS A 73 15.02 13.71 -0.84
CA CYS A 73 13.80 14.50 -1.01
C CYS A 73 14.10 15.82 -1.72
N ARG A 74 13.37 16.09 -2.83
CA ARG A 74 13.53 17.29 -3.67
C ARG A 74 14.98 17.56 -4.06
N GLY A 75 15.69 16.51 -4.49
CA GLY A 75 17.10 16.57 -4.89
C GLY A 75 18.10 16.68 -3.75
N ASN A 76 17.67 16.79 -2.49
CA ASN A 76 18.56 16.76 -1.33
C ASN A 76 18.69 15.34 -0.78
N GLN A 77 19.88 14.94 -0.38
CA GLN A 77 20.13 13.74 0.41
C GLN A 77 20.10 14.13 1.88
N ILE A 78 19.25 13.48 2.67
CA ILE A 78 19.03 13.78 4.08
C ILE A 78 19.39 12.55 4.91
N CYS A 79 20.29 12.76 5.86
CA CYS A 79 20.68 11.77 6.86
C CYS A 79 20.19 12.23 8.23
N VAL A 80 19.33 11.43 8.88
CA VAL A 80 18.85 11.69 10.24
C VAL A 80 19.38 10.60 11.16
N ASP A 81 20.24 10.98 12.10
CA ASP A 81 20.72 10.12 13.18
C ASP A 81 20.01 10.47 14.50
N TYR A 82 19.34 9.49 15.08
CA TYR A 82 18.75 9.57 16.42
C TYR A 82 19.28 8.45 17.35
N THR A 83 20.43 7.86 17.03
CA THR A 83 21.01 6.79 17.84
C THR A 83 21.60 7.26 19.16
N GLY A 84 21.97 8.55 19.24
CA GLY A 84 22.47 9.21 20.44
C GLY A 84 21.41 9.89 21.30
N GLU A 85 20.11 9.59 21.11
CA GLU A 85 18.98 10.22 21.84
C GLU A 85 18.87 11.74 21.66
N SER A 86 19.54 12.26 20.64
CA SER A 86 19.41 13.62 20.14
C SER A 86 19.54 13.58 18.63
N TYR A 87 18.79 14.43 17.93
CA TYR A 87 18.87 14.46 16.47
C TYR A 87 20.21 15.04 16.00
N SER A 88 20.85 14.37 15.07
CA SER A 88 21.86 14.95 14.19
C SER A 88 21.35 14.81 12.76
N ILE A 89 21.22 15.93 12.06
CA ILE A 89 20.64 15.96 10.71
C ILE A 89 21.66 16.57 9.76
N VAL A 90 22.07 15.80 8.77
CA VAL A 90 23.04 16.22 7.74
C VAL A 90 22.33 16.24 6.38
N ILE A 91 22.63 17.27 5.58
CA ILE A 91 22.08 17.44 4.23
C ILE A 91 23.24 17.41 3.23
N ASN A 92 23.10 16.65 2.14
CA ASN A 92 24.06 16.57 1.02
C ASN A 92 25.52 16.33 1.48
N GLU A 93 25.71 15.41 2.43
CA GLU A 93 27.02 15.03 2.98
C GLU A 93 27.82 16.21 3.58
N GLU A 94 27.15 17.28 3.99
CA GLU A 94 27.79 18.40 4.66
C GLU A 94 28.44 17.96 5.99
N THR A 95 29.65 18.45 6.26
CA THR A 95 30.39 18.13 7.49
C THR A 95 29.70 18.57 8.78
N LYS A 96 28.76 19.52 8.72
CA LYS A 96 28.07 20.09 9.88
C LYS A 96 26.57 19.81 9.81
N PRO A 97 25.96 19.41 10.94
CA PRO A 97 24.51 19.27 11.00
C PRO A 97 23.78 20.59 10.74
N ILE A 98 22.66 20.52 10.03
CA ILE A 98 21.78 21.67 9.79
C ILE A 98 21.14 22.13 11.12
N ALA A 99 21.02 23.45 11.29
CA ALA A 99 20.34 24.00 12.46
C ALA A 99 18.87 23.57 12.52
N PHE A 100 18.41 23.14 13.70
CA PHE A 100 17.00 22.74 13.93
C PHE A 100 15.99 23.85 13.64
N THR A 101 16.39 25.11 13.83
CA THR A 101 15.56 26.27 13.47
C THR A 101 15.28 26.31 11.97
N LYS A 102 16.25 25.89 11.14
CA LYS A 102 16.09 25.77 9.69
C LYS A 102 15.32 24.51 9.31
N PHE A 103 15.72 23.34 9.79
CA PHE A 103 15.11 22.05 9.41
C PHE A 103 13.63 21.93 9.82
N PHE A 104 13.29 22.24 11.07
CA PHE A 104 11.92 22.13 11.59
C PHE A 104 11.06 23.38 11.36
N SER A 105 11.56 24.37 10.60
CA SER A 105 10.73 25.48 10.12
C SER A 105 9.67 25.00 9.13
N LYS A 106 8.65 25.82 8.86
CA LYS A 106 7.65 25.52 7.82
C LYS A 106 8.31 25.24 6.46
N GLN A 107 9.24 26.09 6.04
CA GLN A 107 9.97 25.94 4.78
C GLN A 107 10.92 24.75 4.79
N GLY A 108 11.58 24.49 5.92
CA GLY A 108 12.44 23.32 6.11
C GLY A 108 11.68 22.01 5.91
N LYS A 109 10.52 21.87 6.55
CA LYS A 109 9.65 20.68 6.36
C LYS A 109 9.14 20.54 4.93
N GLN A 110 8.81 21.65 4.27
CA GLN A 110 8.43 21.65 2.85
C GLN A 110 9.60 21.27 1.93
N THR A 111 10.85 21.45 2.35
CA THR A 111 12.03 21.12 1.54
C THR A 111 12.50 19.69 1.79
N TYR A 112 12.67 19.33 3.07
CA TYR A 112 13.38 18.13 3.50
C TYR A 112 12.48 16.97 3.90
N LEU A 113 11.16 17.14 4.04
CA LEU A 113 10.24 16.03 4.36
C LEU A 113 9.33 15.71 3.16
N PRO A 114 8.93 14.43 2.98
CA PRO A 114 8.00 14.04 1.92
C PRO A 114 6.69 14.82 2.01
N LYS A 115 6.12 15.32 0.91
CA LYS A 115 4.84 16.07 0.99
C LYS A 115 3.74 15.20 1.59
N TYR A 116 3.74 13.92 1.25
CA TYR A 116 2.83 12.94 1.81
C TYR A 116 3.53 11.64 2.21
N VAL A 117 3.05 11.06 3.30
CA VAL A 117 3.31 9.67 3.69
C VAL A 117 1.95 8.97 3.73
N PHE A 118 1.68 8.19 2.68
CA PHE A 118 0.46 7.39 2.55
C PHE A 118 0.68 6.00 3.11
N THR A 119 -0.30 5.50 3.86
CA THR A 119 -0.29 4.12 4.33
C THR A 119 -1.62 3.47 4.09
N TYR A 120 -1.59 2.29 3.47
CA TYR A 120 -2.75 1.41 3.30
C TYR A 120 -2.46 0.05 3.94
N TYR A 121 -3.44 -0.49 4.65
CA TYR A 121 -3.39 -1.83 5.22
C TYR A 121 -4.72 -2.53 4.98
N SER A 122 -4.66 -3.75 4.45
CA SER A 122 -5.85 -4.56 4.15
C SER A 122 -6.37 -5.37 5.34
N GLY A 123 -5.54 -5.56 6.38
CA GLY A 123 -5.93 -6.40 7.51
C GLY A 123 -6.91 -5.73 8.49
N ILE A 124 -7.44 -6.55 9.40
CA ILE A 124 -8.54 -6.18 10.32
C ILE A 124 -8.05 -5.30 11.50
N SER A 125 -6.74 -5.22 11.72
CA SER A 125 -6.17 -4.52 12.86
C SER A 125 -6.12 -3.00 12.65
N ASN A 126 -6.68 -2.24 13.60
CA ASN A 126 -6.55 -0.76 13.65
C ASN A 126 -5.19 -0.29 14.20
N ARG A 127 -4.18 -1.15 14.22
CA ARG A 127 -2.87 -0.84 14.81
C ARG A 127 -2.17 0.32 14.10
N LEU A 128 -2.15 0.33 12.77
CA LEU A 128 -1.51 1.40 12.01
C LEU A 128 -2.33 2.70 12.04
N ASP A 129 -3.67 2.62 12.01
CA ASP A 129 -4.58 3.79 12.03
C ASP A 129 -4.29 4.73 13.21
N LYS A 130 -4.06 4.18 14.41
CA LYS A 130 -3.77 4.96 15.63
C LYS A 130 -2.54 5.86 15.51
N LEU A 131 -1.58 5.52 14.66
CA LEU A 131 -0.36 6.31 14.49
C LEU A 131 -0.67 7.67 13.85
N PHE A 132 -1.74 7.76 13.06
CA PHE A 132 -2.14 8.94 12.30
C PHE A 132 -3.10 9.86 13.04
N TRP A 133 -3.65 9.43 14.18
CA TRP A 133 -4.68 10.16 14.93
C TRP A 133 -4.28 11.60 15.27
N GLU A 134 -3.03 11.85 15.63
CA GLU A 134 -2.60 13.21 15.98
C GLU A 134 -2.57 14.15 14.76
N HIS A 135 -2.11 13.67 13.61
CA HIS A 135 -2.17 14.44 12.36
C HIS A 135 -3.62 14.70 11.94
N GLN A 136 -4.47 13.68 12.05
CA GLN A 136 -5.89 13.80 11.74
C GLN A 136 -6.60 14.78 12.69
N LYS A 137 -6.29 14.74 13.98
CA LYS A 137 -6.83 15.68 14.98
C LYS A 137 -6.36 17.12 14.74
N ASN A 138 -5.08 17.31 14.41
CA ASN A 138 -4.54 18.62 14.07
C ASN A 138 -5.22 19.18 12.81
N PHE A 139 -5.37 18.37 11.77
CA PHE A 139 -6.11 18.71 10.56
C PHE A 139 -7.56 19.11 10.87
N TYR A 140 -8.29 18.23 11.57
CA TYR A 140 -9.68 18.46 12.00
C TYR A 140 -9.83 19.80 12.73
N SER A 141 -9.00 20.04 13.74
CA SER A 141 -9.05 21.26 14.57
C SER A 141 -8.84 22.56 13.80
N ARG A 142 -8.30 22.48 12.57
CA ARG A 142 -8.06 23.62 11.68
C ARG A 142 -9.21 23.80 10.70
N ILE A 143 -9.67 22.74 10.03
CA ILE A 143 -10.70 22.83 8.98
C ILE A 143 -12.07 23.28 9.47
N ILE A 144 -12.38 23.09 10.75
CA ILE A 144 -13.65 23.50 11.36
C ILE A 144 -13.68 24.98 11.77
N LYS A 145 -12.55 25.70 11.67
CA LYS A 145 -12.50 27.09 12.11
C LYS A 145 -13.02 28.05 11.04
N PRO A 146 -13.66 29.18 11.43
CA PRO A 146 -14.21 30.14 10.47
C PRO A 146 -13.14 30.88 9.65
N ASP A 147 -11.93 31.05 10.19
CA ASP A 147 -10.80 31.73 9.56
C ASP A 147 -10.00 30.81 8.61
N PHE A 148 -10.42 29.56 8.46
CA PHE A 148 -9.75 28.58 7.63
C PHE A 148 -9.73 28.98 6.15
N GLN A 149 -8.53 29.05 5.56
CA GLN A 149 -8.37 29.28 4.13
C GLN A 149 -8.09 27.98 3.38
N ALA A 150 -8.79 27.80 2.25
CA ALA A 150 -8.65 26.62 1.39
C ALA A 150 -7.18 26.35 0.97
N GLY A 151 -6.40 27.40 0.70
CA GLY A 151 -4.99 27.30 0.33
C GLY A 151 -4.08 26.72 1.42
N GLU A 152 -4.54 26.62 2.68
CA GLU A 152 -3.78 25.98 3.76
C GLU A 152 -3.84 24.43 3.70
N LEU A 153 -4.78 23.84 2.95
CA LEU A 153 -5.00 22.38 2.89
C LEU A 153 -3.78 21.57 2.48
N ASP A 154 -2.92 22.12 1.63
CA ASP A 154 -1.73 21.43 1.14
C ASP A 154 -0.64 21.30 2.21
N ASP A 155 -0.65 22.17 3.21
CA ASP A 155 0.35 22.17 4.29
C ASP A 155 -0.08 21.39 5.55
N LEU A 156 -1.36 21.01 5.67
CA LEU A 156 -1.94 20.64 6.96
C LEU A 156 -1.85 19.17 7.34
N ARG A 157 -1.69 18.26 6.38
CA ARG A 157 -1.68 16.81 6.66
C ARG A 157 -0.70 16.05 5.77
N ARG A 158 0.52 15.88 6.28
CA ARG A 158 1.59 15.10 5.65
C ARG A 158 1.36 13.59 5.78
N LEU A 159 0.93 13.13 6.95
CA LEU A 159 0.68 11.71 7.22
C LEU A 159 -0.80 11.36 7.01
N PHE A 160 -1.04 10.38 6.15
CA PHE A 160 -2.38 10.00 5.71
C PHE A 160 -2.60 8.49 5.75
N TYR A 161 -3.56 8.04 6.57
CA TYR A 161 -3.98 6.65 6.62
C TYR A 161 -5.16 6.43 5.68
N VAL A 162 -5.00 5.48 4.76
CA VAL A 162 -5.98 5.19 3.73
C VAL A 162 -7.02 4.19 4.26
N LYS A 163 -8.29 4.54 4.11
CA LYS A 163 -9.45 3.71 4.48
C LYS A 163 -10.31 3.43 3.25
N GLN A 164 -11.12 2.37 3.31
CA GLN A 164 -12.01 1.97 2.22
C GLN A 164 -13.00 3.08 1.82
N ILE A 165 -13.41 3.96 2.75
CA ILE A 165 -14.25 5.13 2.45
C ILE A 165 -13.62 6.08 1.41
N HIS A 166 -12.29 6.08 1.28
CA HIS A 166 -11.60 6.92 0.31
C HIS A 166 -11.81 6.47 -1.14
N SER A 167 -12.19 5.20 -1.36
CA SER A 167 -12.53 4.69 -2.69
C SER A 167 -13.69 5.46 -3.34
N PHE A 168 -14.71 5.82 -2.55
CA PHE A 168 -15.83 6.63 -3.02
C PHE A 168 -15.36 8.04 -3.38
N PHE A 169 -14.49 8.65 -2.57
CA PHE A 169 -13.99 10.00 -2.84
C PHE A 169 -13.17 10.04 -4.11
N VAL A 170 -12.35 9.01 -4.32
CA VAL A 170 -11.59 8.78 -5.54
C VAL A 170 -12.51 8.66 -6.75
N LEU A 171 -13.54 7.81 -6.66
CA LEU A 171 -14.48 7.62 -7.75
C LEU A 171 -15.19 8.92 -8.13
N LEU A 172 -15.68 9.66 -7.13
CA LEU A 172 -16.33 10.94 -7.34
C LEU A 172 -15.40 11.95 -7.98
N ALA A 173 -14.16 12.05 -7.49
CA ALA A 173 -13.16 12.95 -8.06
C ALA A 173 -12.90 12.67 -9.55
N PHE A 174 -12.80 11.40 -9.95
CA PHE A 174 -12.66 11.03 -11.37
C PHE A 174 -13.79 11.54 -12.27
N PHE A 175 -15.04 11.51 -11.78
CA PHE A 175 -16.19 11.93 -12.57
C PHE A 175 -16.53 13.43 -12.44
N ALA A 176 -16.07 14.07 -11.36
CA ALA A 176 -16.32 15.47 -11.06
C ALA A 176 -15.51 16.44 -11.92
N LEU A 177 -14.29 16.07 -12.33
CA LEU A 177 -13.48 16.95 -13.17
C LEU A 177 -14.04 17.07 -14.60
N PRO A 178 -13.89 18.24 -15.26
CA PRO A 178 -14.33 18.42 -16.64
C PRO A 178 -13.66 17.44 -17.60
N GLN A 179 -12.36 17.22 -17.42
CA GLN A 179 -11.52 16.31 -18.19
C GLN A 179 -10.92 15.26 -17.26
N ILE A 180 -11.21 13.99 -17.56
CA ILE A 180 -10.52 12.86 -16.93
C ILE A 180 -9.31 12.50 -17.78
N GLU A 181 -8.17 12.23 -17.13
CA GLU A 181 -7.01 11.76 -17.86
C GLU A 181 -7.27 10.41 -18.51
N LYS A 182 -6.69 10.21 -19.69
CA LYS A 182 -6.86 8.97 -20.45
C LYS A 182 -6.50 7.73 -19.61
N LYS A 183 -5.37 7.77 -18.88
CA LYS A 183 -4.94 6.65 -18.02
C LYS A 183 -5.96 6.31 -16.93
N SER A 184 -6.53 7.33 -16.26
CA SER A 184 -7.57 7.12 -15.24
C SER A 184 -8.85 6.56 -15.86
N LYS A 185 -9.22 7.03 -17.05
CA LYS A 185 -10.37 6.51 -17.79
C LYS A 185 -10.17 5.06 -18.21
N ASP A 186 -9.01 4.73 -18.75
CA ASP A 186 -8.62 3.39 -19.18
C ASP A 186 -8.58 2.45 -17.95
N PHE A 187 -8.04 2.89 -16.81
CA PHE A 187 -8.10 2.15 -15.55
C PHE A 187 -9.54 1.83 -15.11
N LEU A 188 -10.42 2.85 -15.04
CA LEU A 188 -11.81 2.64 -14.65
C LEU A 188 -12.52 1.67 -15.61
N LYS A 189 -12.31 1.83 -16.93
CA LYS A 189 -13.03 1.07 -17.94
C LYS A 189 -12.49 -0.33 -18.17
N ASP A 190 -11.18 -0.47 -18.31
CA ASP A 190 -10.54 -1.71 -18.75
C ASP A 190 -10.20 -2.62 -17.55
N VAL A 191 -9.87 -2.04 -16.38
CA VAL A 191 -9.56 -2.82 -15.17
C VAL A 191 -10.82 -3.02 -14.32
N LEU A 192 -11.54 -1.94 -13.99
CA LEU A 192 -12.72 -2.03 -13.10
C LEU A 192 -14.05 -2.23 -13.84
N GLY A 193 -14.08 -2.09 -15.17
CA GLY A 193 -15.30 -2.22 -15.95
C GLY A 193 -16.33 -1.11 -15.72
N ILE A 194 -15.94 0.01 -15.11
CA ILE A 194 -16.79 1.18 -14.82
C ILE A 194 -16.79 2.12 -16.03
N GLU A 195 -17.97 2.33 -16.63
CA GLU A 195 -18.14 3.14 -17.83
C GLU A 195 -18.58 4.57 -17.53
N ASP A 196 -19.53 4.74 -16.60
CA ASP A 196 -20.01 6.06 -16.21
C ASP A 196 -20.59 6.11 -14.79
N LEU A 197 -20.86 7.33 -14.31
CA LEU A 197 -21.53 7.59 -13.04
C LEU A 197 -23.03 7.86 -13.27
N GLU A 198 -23.87 7.11 -12.56
CA GLU A 198 -25.33 7.23 -12.65
C GLU A 198 -25.87 8.23 -11.62
N SER A 199 -25.52 8.09 -10.34
CA SER A 199 -25.96 9.04 -9.31
C SER A 199 -25.15 8.96 -8.02
N VAL A 200 -25.32 9.97 -7.16
CA VAL A 200 -24.64 10.06 -5.86
C VAL A 200 -25.64 10.53 -4.81
N LEU A 201 -25.77 9.79 -3.72
CA LEU A 201 -26.52 10.21 -2.54
C LEU A 201 -25.55 10.35 -1.36
N PHE A 202 -25.42 11.58 -0.86
CA PHE A 202 -24.73 11.86 0.39
C PHE A 202 -25.71 11.78 1.54
N ILE A 203 -25.35 10.99 2.55
CA ILE A 203 -26.08 10.89 3.82
C ILE A 203 -25.22 11.60 4.85
N ILE A 204 -25.64 12.80 5.21
CA ILE A 204 -25.00 13.64 6.23
C ILE A 204 -25.74 13.42 7.55
N LYS A 205 -25.03 13.31 8.65
CA LYS A 205 -25.58 13.29 10.00
C LYS A 205 -25.09 14.48 10.82
N LYS A 206 -25.84 14.79 11.87
CA LYS A 206 -25.38 15.72 12.91
C LYS A 206 -24.11 15.18 13.58
N GLY A 207 -23.03 15.95 13.53
CA GLY A 207 -21.78 15.60 14.20
C GLY A 207 -21.89 15.69 15.74
N GLY A 208 -20.93 15.09 16.45
CA GLY A 208 -20.88 15.07 17.93
C GLY A 208 -20.47 16.39 18.58
N TRP A 209 -20.44 17.50 17.82
CA TRP A 209 -19.94 18.80 18.24
C TRP A 209 -21.00 19.89 18.04
N SER A 210 -20.91 20.98 18.79
CA SER A 210 -21.80 22.13 18.68
C SER A 210 -21.09 23.31 18.02
N GLY A 211 -21.67 23.82 16.93
CA GLY A 211 -21.16 24.96 16.20
C GLY A 211 -22.14 26.13 16.15
N LYS A 212 -21.63 27.33 15.83
CA LYS A 212 -22.44 28.55 15.59
C LYS A 212 -22.55 28.91 14.10
N GLY A 213 -22.11 28.01 13.22
CA GLY A 213 -22.13 28.21 11.78
C GLY A 213 -23.52 28.03 11.16
N ASP A 214 -23.61 27.38 10.01
CA ASP A 214 -24.85 27.28 9.24
C ASP A 214 -25.89 26.38 9.93
N PRO A 215 -27.09 26.90 10.23
CA PRO A 215 -28.12 26.14 10.93
C PRO A 215 -28.67 24.96 10.11
N LYS A 216 -28.59 25.02 8.77
CA LYS A 216 -28.98 23.89 7.90
C LYS A 216 -28.15 22.64 8.16
N PHE A 217 -26.93 22.83 8.65
CA PHE A 217 -25.94 21.79 8.89
C PHE A 217 -25.53 21.75 10.37
N TRP A 218 -26.48 21.99 11.27
CA TRP A 218 -26.27 21.91 12.72
C TRP A 218 -25.12 22.77 13.26
N GLY A 219 -24.88 23.92 12.64
CA GLY A 219 -23.85 24.87 13.04
C GLY A 219 -22.48 24.64 12.42
N ALA A 220 -22.38 23.86 11.33
CA ALA A 220 -21.13 23.66 10.60
C ALA A 220 -20.54 24.97 10.06
N ASP A 221 -19.22 25.08 10.11
CA ASP A 221 -18.48 26.27 9.69
C ASP A 221 -17.24 25.90 8.84
N GLY A 222 -16.47 26.89 8.42
CA GLY A 222 -15.22 26.72 7.69
C GLY A 222 -15.38 25.96 6.36
N LEU A 223 -14.47 25.03 6.09
CA LEU A 223 -14.42 24.27 4.82
C LEU A 223 -15.68 23.42 4.60
N VAL A 224 -16.17 22.80 5.68
CA VAL A 224 -17.33 21.89 5.65
C VAL A 224 -18.59 22.64 5.26
N LYS A 225 -18.81 23.83 5.82
CA LYS A 225 -19.94 24.70 5.47
C LYS A 225 -19.95 25.04 3.99
N ASN A 226 -18.81 25.42 3.42
CA ASN A 226 -18.72 25.80 2.01
C ASN A 226 -19.05 24.61 1.11
N PHE A 227 -18.51 23.44 1.42
CA PHE A 227 -18.82 22.21 0.68
C PHE A 227 -20.31 21.86 0.75
N LEU A 228 -20.89 21.85 1.95
CA LEU A 228 -22.29 21.46 2.16
C LEU A 228 -23.28 22.45 1.57
N ASN A 229 -23.00 23.75 1.57
CA ASN A 229 -23.86 24.76 0.93
C ASN A 229 -23.92 24.54 -0.59
N VAL A 230 -22.78 24.39 -1.25
CA VAL A 230 -22.76 24.12 -2.70
C VAL A 230 -23.42 22.76 -3.00
N LEU A 231 -23.18 21.74 -2.17
CA LEU A 231 -23.83 20.44 -2.35
C LEU A 231 -25.35 20.53 -2.19
N TRP A 232 -25.84 21.31 -1.23
CA TRP A 232 -27.26 21.57 -1.02
C TRP A 232 -27.91 22.21 -2.24
N ASP A 233 -27.29 23.24 -2.81
CA ASP A 233 -27.85 23.98 -3.95
C ASP A 233 -27.95 23.13 -5.22
N HIS A 234 -27.07 22.13 -5.37
CA HIS A 234 -27.10 21.18 -6.49
C HIS A 234 -27.91 19.91 -6.23
N SER A 235 -28.35 19.70 -4.99
CA SER A 235 -29.08 18.50 -4.60
C SER A 235 -30.54 18.53 -5.06
N LEU A 236 -31.00 17.42 -5.63
CA LEU A 236 -32.40 17.23 -5.96
C LEU A 236 -33.19 16.94 -4.67
N ALA A 237 -33.94 17.93 -4.20
CA ALA A 237 -34.81 17.86 -3.02
C ALA A 237 -34.08 17.37 -1.75
N PRO A 238 -33.34 18.23 -1.05
CA PRO A 238 -32.77 17.91 0.26
C PRO A 238 -33.83 17.43 1.27
N ILE A 239 -33.58 16.31 1.95
CA ILE A 239 -34.53 15.70 2.90
C ILE A 239 -33.89 15.57 4.28
N TYR A 240 -34.56 16.08 5.31
CA TYR A 240 -34.22 15.78 6.69
C TYR A 240 -35.02 14.56 7.20
N GLU A 241 -34.36 13.67 7.94
CA GLU A 241 -34.99 12.52 8.58
C GLU A 241 -34.36 12.28 9.96
N ASP A 242 -35.17 12.00 10.97
CA ASP A 242 -34.69 11.46 12.23
C ASP A 242 -34.70 9.94 12.13
N LYS A 243 -33.50 9.35 11.96
CA LYS A 243 -33.33 7.92 11.72
C LYS A 243 -32.82 7.21 12.97
N THR A 244 -33.63 6.31 13.52
CA THR A 244 -33.16 5.36 14.55
C THR A 244 -32.35 4.26 13.90
N VAL A 245 -31.12 4.06 14.38
CA VAL A 245 -30.20 3.00 13.94
C VAL A 245 -29.72 2.16 15.13
N ASP A 246 -29.52 0.88 14.89
CA ASP A 246 -28.92 -0.03 15.86
C ASP A 246 -27.40 0.21 15.90
N ILE A 247 -26.87 0.61 17.06
CA ILE A 247 -25.42 0.71 17.27
C ILE A 247 -24.85 -0.68 17.59
N ASP A 248 -25.57 -1.43 18.41
CA ASP A 248 -25.29 -2.81 18.77
C ASP A 248 -26.59 -3.59 18.99
N PHE A 249 -26.50 -4.86 19.37
CA PHE A 249 -27.67 -5.73 19.59
C PHE A 249 -28.64 -5.25 20.70
N ARG A 250 -28.28 -4.25 21.50
CA ARG A 250 -29.00 -3.78 22.68
C ARG A 250 -29.23 -2.27 22.69
N SER A 251 -28.52 -1.50 21.87
CA SER A 251 -28.58 -0.05 21.87
C SER A 251 -28.96 0.52 20.51
N GLN A 252 -29.85 1.49 20.54
CA GLN A 252 -30.29 2.26 19.39
C GLN A 252 -29.98 3.74 19.61
N GLU A 253 -29.64 4.43 18.54
CA GLU A 253 -29.45 5.87 18.54
C GLU A 253 -30.31 6.50 17.44
N THR A 254 -31.02 7.56 17.79
CA THR A 254 -31.69 8.40 16.81
C THR A 254 -30.71 9.44 16.28
N GLN A 255 -30.42 9.35 14.99
CA GLN A 255 -29.51 10.24 14.28
C GLN A 255 -30.33 11.22 13.44
N ASN A 256 -30.07 12.53 13.58
CA ASN A 256 -30.61 13.53 12.65
C ASN A 256 -29.80 13.44 11.34
N ARG A 257 -30.46 13.08 10.25
CA ARG A 257 -29.85 12.88 8.94
C ARG A 257 -30.37 13.90 7.93
N LEU A 258 -29.50 14.24 6.99
CA LEU A 258 -29.78 15.07 5.82
C LEU A 258 -29.31 14.32 4.57
N TYR A 259 -30.23 14.10 3.64
CA TYR A 259 -30.00 13.41 2.38
C TYR A 259 -29.84 14.42 1.25
N LEU A 260 -28.72 14.33 0.53
CA LEU A 260 -28.33 15.24 -0.55
C LEU A 260 -28.05 14.43 -1.81
N TYR A 261 -28.96 14.49 -2.79
CA TYR A 261 -28.95 13.63 -3.98
C TYR A 261 -28.50 14.37 -5.23
N LEU A 262 -27.40 13.93 -5.84
CA LEU A 262 -26.97 14.34 -7.17
C LEU A 262 -27.44 13.30 -8.19
N LYS A 263 -28.35 13.72 -9.07
CA LYS A 263 -29.09 12.81 -9.95
C LYS A 263 -28.25 12.16 -11.06
N ASP A 264 -27.15 12.79 -11.47
CA ASP A 264 -26.32 12.36 -12.60
C ASP A 264 -24.91 12.96 -12.53
N LYS A 265 -24.01 12.44 -13.38
CA LYS A 265 -22.66 12.97 -13.57
C LYS A 265 -22.60 14.44 -13.93
N ARG A 266 -23.57 14.94 -14.70
CA ARG A 266 -23.59 16.36 -15.08
C ARG A 266 -23.78 17.23 -13.84
N LYS A 267 -24.70 16.86 -12.94
CA LYS A 267 -24.90 17.56 -11.67
C LYS A 267 -23.68 17.47 -10.75
N LEU A 268 -22.98 16.33 -10.73
CA LEU A 268 -21.70 16.24 -10.02
C LEU A 268 -20.65 17.24 -10.56
N LYS A 269 -20.56 17.40 -11.88
CA LYS A 269 -19.64 18.37 -12.50
C LYS A 269 -20.05 19.82 -12.23
N GLU A 270 -21.35 20.13 -12.30
CA GLU A 270 -21.89 21.46 -11.97
C GLU A 270 -21.55 21.83 -10.51
N PHE A 271 -21.82 20.91 -9.56
CA PHE A 271 -21.44 21.02 -8.15
C PHE A 271 -19.93 21.28 -7.97
N ALA A 272 -19.09 20.44 -8.58
CA ALA A 272 -17.64 20.55 -8.40
C ALA A 272 -17.09 21.88 -8.93
N ASN A 273 -17.55 22.30 -10.12
CA ASN A 273 -17.14 23.57 -10.72
C ASN A 273 -17.49 24.78 -9.85
N GLU A 274 -18.70 24.81 -9.28
CA GLU A 274 -19.10 25.87 -8.37
C GLU A 274 -18.29 25.84 -7.07
N TYR A 275 -18.05 24.65 -6.52
CA TYR A 275 -17.26 24.50 -5.31
C TYR A 275 -15.81 25.00 -5.47
N PHE A 276 -15.15 24.69 -6.59
CA PHE A 276 -13.83 25.23 -6.92
C PHE A 276 -13.86 26.76 -7.02
N SER A 277 -14.88 27.32 -7.69
CA SER A 277 -15.05 28.77 -7.84
C SER A 277 -15.24 29.48 -6.49
N VAL A 278 -16.13 29.00 -5.63
CA VAL A 278 -16.39 29.57 -4.30
C VAL A 278 -15.15 29.47 -3.42
N SER A 279 -14.38 28.39 -3.54
CA SER A 279 -13.16 28.17 -2.77
C SER A 279 -11.96 28.95 -3.32
N LYS A 280 -12.08 29.58 -4.50
CA LYS A 280 -11.00 30.25 -5.23
C LYS A 280 -9.82 29.31 -5.57
N GLU A 281 -10.13 28.05 -5.81
CA GLU A 281 -9.15 27.01 -6.10
C GLU A 281 -9.28 26.52 -7.54
N LYS A 282 -8.18 26.02 -8.10
CA LYS A 282 -8.20 25.43 -9.44
C LYS A 282 -8.86 24.03 -9.37
N PRO A 283 -9.60 23.61 -10.41
CA PRO A 283 -10.12 22.25 -10.48
C PRO A 283 -9.01 21.21 -10.30
N SER A 284 -9.12 20.42 -9.23
CA SER A 284 -8.12 19.43 -8.85
C SER A 284 -8.78 18.27 -8.11
N ASN A 285 -8.40 17.04 -8.48
CA ASN A 285 -8.82 15.83 -7.77
C ASN A 285 -8.44 15.90 -6.30
N THR A 286 -7.23 16.38 -5.99
CA THR A 286 -6.69 16.48 -4.64
C THR A 286 -7.52 17.44 -3.78
N PHE A 287 -7.93 18.59 -4.35
CA PHE A 287 -8.74 19.56 -3.60
C PHE A 287 -10.14 19.00 -3.29
N LEU A 288 -10.81 18.44 -4.29
CA LEU A 288 -12.14 17.83 -4.09
C LEU A 288 -12.08 16.63 -3.14
N PHE A 289 -11.05 15.79 -3.26
CA PHE A 289 -10.82 14.68 -2.35
C PHE A 289 -10.70 15.14 -0.91
N LYS A 290 -9.88 16.17 -0.65
CA LYS A 290 -9.71 16.71 0.71
C LYS A 290 -10.97 17.39 1.24
N ALA A 291 -11.79 17.99 0.37
CA ALA A 291 -13.08 18.55 0.75
C ALA A 291 -14.07 17.45 1.20
N LEU A 292 -14.18 16.37 0.43
CA LEU A 292 -14.95 15.19 0.82
C LEU A 292 -14.43 14.60 2.14
N GLU A 293 -13.12 14.47 2.25
CA GLU A 293 -12.50 13.98 3.48
C GLU A 293 -12.79 14.88 4.69
N SER A 294 -12.84 16.20 4.50
CA SER A 294 -13.15 17.15 5.59
C SER A 294 -14.54 16.89 6.21
N THR A 295 -15.52 16.50 5.39
CA THR A 295 -16.87 16.16 5.87
C THR A 295 -16.88 14.85 6.65
N TYR A 296 -16.06 13.88 6.22
CA TYR A 296 -15.88 12.61 6.92
C TYR A 296 -15.14 12.78 8.25
N ILE A 297 -14.03 13.52 8.26
CA ILE A 297 -13.25 13.79 9.46
C ILE A 297 -14.04 14.61 10.48
N SER A 298 -14.98 15.44 10.02
CA SER A 298 -15.88 16.19 10.90
C SER A 298 -17.05 15.36 11.44
N GLU A 299 -17.02 14.04 11.25
CA GLU A 299 -18.04 13.08 11.72
C GLU A 299 -19.45 13.36 11.18
N MET A 300 -19.55 14.18 10.12
CA MET A 300 -20.83 14.53 9.50
C MET A 300 -21.18 13.58 8.36
N LEU A 301 -20.20 13.02 7.65
CA LEU A 301 -20.48 12.08 6.57
C LEU A 301 -20.76 10.68 7.14
N GLU A 302 -22.01 10.23 7.07
CA GLU A 302 -22.41 8.90 7.49
C GLU A 302 -22.16 7.88 6.37
N GLU A 303 -22.64 8.17 5.17
CA GLU A 303 -22.53 7.27 4.02
C GLU A 303 -22.59 8.05 2.71
N VAL A 304 -21.91 7.53 1.69
CA VAL A 304 -22.10 7.95 0.29
C VAL A 304 -22.55 6.74 -0.52
N LYS A 305 -23.74 6.82 -1.09
CA LYS A 305 -24.23 5.81 -2.03
C LYS A 305 -23.98 6.28 -3.45
N VAL A 306 -22.94 5.72 -4.08
CA VAL A 306 -22.59 5.99 -5.46
C VAL A 306 -23.16 4.88 -6.34
N LYS A 307 -23.89 5.23 -7.39
CA LYS A 307 -24.32 4.31 -8.45
C LYS A 307 -23.49 4.53 -9.69
N VAL A 308 -22.97 3.45 -10.26
CA VAL A 308 -22.16 3.46 -11.48
C VAL A 308 -22.73 2.50 -12.51
N LYS A 309 -22.43 2.79 -13.77
CA LYS A 309 -22.69 1.90 -14.89
C LYS A 309 -21.48 1.04 -15.16
N LYS A 310 -21.66 -0.28 -15.13
CA LYS A 310 -20.65 -1.26 -15.49
C LYS A 310 -20.94 -1.95 -16.81
N LYS A 311 -19.86 -2.28 -17.50
CA LYS A 311 -19.89 -2.93 -18.82
C LYS A 311 -20.62 -4.27 -18.83
N LYS A 312 -20.50 -5.08 -17.77
CA LYS A 312 -21.10 -6.42 -17.67
C LYS A 312 -22.36 -6.45 -16.80
N ASP A 313 -22.38 -5.64 -15.74
CA ASP A 313 -23.37 -5.78 -14.66
C ASP A 313 -24.49 -4.72 -14.73
N GLY A 314 -24.44 -3.80 -15.69
CA GLY A 314 -25.41 -2.71 -15.80
C GLY A 314 -25.24 -1.68 -14.68
N GLU A 315 -26.33 -1.23 -14.07
CA GLU A 315 -26.27 -0.26 -12.97
C GLU A 315 -26.04 -0.98 -11.64
N VAL A 316 -24.94 -0.63 -10.96
CA VAL A 316 -24.60 -1.18 -9.64
C VAL A 316 -24.30 -0.06 -8.66
N THR A 317 -24.65 -0.28 -7.40
CA THR A 317 -24.18 0.56 -6.30
C THR A 317 -22.74 0.19 -5.97
N PHE A 318 -21.98 1.15 -5.46
CA PHE A 318 -20.57 0.94 -5.14
C PHE A 318 -20.33 -0.19 -4.14
N ARG A 319 -21.26 -0.39 -3.19
CA ARG A 319 -21.21 -1.49 -2.22
C ARG A 319 -21.33 -2.87 -2.87
N GLU A 320 -21.87 -2.96 -4.08
CA GLU A 320 -22.00 -4.19 -4.86
C GLU A 320 -20.74 -4.47 -5.71
N LEU A 321 -19.77 -3.55 -5.75
CA LEU A 321 -18.44 -3.85 -6.29
C LEU A 321 -17.73 -4.84 -5.37
N SER A 322 -16.95 -5.76 -5.97
CA SER A 322 -16.17 -6.72 -5.20
C SER A 322 -15.12 -6.01 -4.32
N GLU A 323 -14.74 -6.62 -3.20
CA GLU A 323 -13.73 -6.06 -2.30
C GLU A 323 -12.41 -5.75 -3.02
N GLY A 324 -11.99 -6.62 -3.94
CA GLY A 324 -10.80 -6.40 -4.78
C GLY A 324 -10.91 -5.17 -5.69
N GLU A 325 -12.09 -4.88 -6.25
CA GLU A 325 -12.30 -3.66 -7.06
C GLU A 325 -12.21 -2.41 -6.20
N GLN A 326 -12.85 -2.44 -5.03
CA GLN A 326 -12.81 -1.33 -4.08
C GLN A 326 -11.37 -1.10 -3.58
N GLN A 327 -10.62 -2.16 -3.31
CA GLN A 327 -9.21 -2.12 -2.92
C GLN A 327 -8.33 -1.52 -4.01
N LEU A 328 -8.43 -2.02 -5.25
CA LEU A 328 -7.69 -1.48 -6.40
C LEU A 328 -8.00 0.01 -6.60
N LEU A 329 -9.28 0.38 -6.60
CA LEU A 329 -9.68 1.78 -6.76
C LEU A 329 -9.13 2.66 -5.63
N THR A 330 -9.15 2.16 -4.39
CA THR A 330 -8.61 2.89 -3.24
C THR A 330 -7.13 3.17 -3.42
N VAL A 331 -6.33 2.12 -3.65
CA VAL A 331 -4.87 2.24 -3.68
C VAL A 331 -4.41 2.97 -4.95
N ILE A 332 -4.81 2.48 -6.12
CA ILE A 332 -4.37 3.03 -7.41
C ILE A 332 -4.97 4.41 -7.64
N GLY A 333 -6.23 4.62 -7.28
CA GLY A 333 -6.87 5.91 -7.47
C GLY A 333 -6.30 7.01 -6.57
N LEU A 334 -5.90 6.69 -5.33
CA LEU A 334 -5.17 7.64 -4.50
C LEU A 334 -3.79 7.94 -5.06
N LEU A 335 -3.07 6.94 -5.56
CA LEU A 335 -1.78 7.14 -6.23
C LEU A 335 -1.88 8.08 -7.43
N ILE A 336 -2.97 8.01 -8.20
CA ILE A 336 -3.21 8.95 -9.31
C ILE A 336 -3.27 10.40 -8.81
N PHE A 337 -3.80 10.63 -7.61
CA PHE A 337 -3.99 11.98 -7.07
C PHE A 337 -2.75 12.53 -6.36
N THR A 338 -1.80 11.66 -6.01
CA THR A 338 -0.67 11.96 -5.13
C THR A 338 0.69 11.77 -5.80
N ARG A 339 0.68 11.38 -7.08
CA ARG A 339 1.86 11.35 -7.95
C ARG A 339 2.45 12.76 -8.14
N GLU A 340 3.73 12.82 -8.47
CA GLU A 340 4.51 14.06 -8.69
C GLU A 340 4.66 14.97 -7.46
N ASP A 341 4.35 14.47 -6.27
CA ASP A 341 4.23 15.28 -5.06
C ASP A 341 5.33 15.00 -4.01
N GLU A 342 6.43 14.32 -4.37
CA GLU A 342 7.47 13.94 -3.39
C GLU A 342 6.89 13.09 -2.24
N SER A 343 6.24 11.99 -2.62
CA SER A 343 5.45 11.14 -1.73
C SER A 343 6.18 9.85 -1.33
N LEU A 344 5.89 9.35 -0.13
CA LEU A 344 6.22 8.00 0.31
C LEU A 344 4.91 7.20 0.45
N VAL A 345 4.83 6.05 -0.19
CA VAL A 345 3.64 5.19 -0.16
C VAL A 345 4.01 3.85 0.45
N LEU A 346 3.36 3.50 1.55
CA LEU A 346 3.58 2.27 2.30
C LEU A 346 2.33 1.41 2.19
N LEU A 347 2.44 0.27 1.51
CA LEU A 347 1.33 -0.65 1.28
C LEU A 347 1.59 -1.95 2.03
N ASP A 348 0.74 -2.28 3.00
CA ASP A 348 0.85 -3.50 3.78
C ASP A 348 -0.25 -4.49 3.36
N GLU A 349 0.17 -5.54 2.66
CA GLU A 349 -0.68 -6.58 2.04
C GLU A 349 -1.78 -6.01 1.12
N PRO A 350 -1.45 -5.16 0.13
CA PRO A 350 -2.45 -4.55 -0.73
C PRO A 350 -3.06 -5.53 -1.75
N ASP A 351 -2.63 -6.80 -1.75
CA ASP A 351 -3.03 -7.83 -2.69
C ASP A 351 -4.03 -8.86 -2.13
N THR A 352 -4.38 -8.79 -0.83
CA THR A 352 -5.17 -9.82 -0.12
C THR A 352 -6.51 -10.16 -0.76
N HIS A 353 -7.28 -9.17 -1.26
CA HIS A 353 -8.59 -9.41 -1.88
C HIS A 353 -8.54 -9.47 -3.41
N LEU A 354 -7.34 -9.48 -4.01
CA LEU A 354 -7.17 -9.49 -5.46
C LEU A 354 -7.24 -10.92 -6.00
N ASN A 355 -7.87 -11.07 -7.17
CA ASN A 355 -7.82 -12.32 -7.91
C ASN A 355 -6.41 -12.56 -8.52
N PRO A 356 -6.05 -13.79 -8.91
CA PRO A 356 -4.71 -14.10 -9.42
C PRO A 356 -4.28 -13.28 -10.65
N ILE A 357 -5.20 -12.94 -11.55
CA ILE A 357 -4.89 -12.12 -12.74
C ILE A 357 -4.49 -10.71 -12.30
N TRP A 358 -5.24 -10.11 -11.37
CA TRP A 358 -4.92 -8.79 -10.84
C TRP A 358 -3.66 -8.78 -9.98
N LYS A 359 -3.36 -9.86 -9.25
CA LYS A 359 -2.09 -10.01 -8.53
C LYS A 359 -0.90 -10.02 -9.48
N TYR A 360 -1.01 -10.77 -10.57
CA TYR A 360 0.01 -10.84 -11.63
C TYR A 360 0.26 -9.46 -12.27
N ASP A 361 -0.81 -8.72 -12.58
CA ASP A 361 -0.70 -7.39 -13.19
C ASP A 361 -0.50 -6.24 -12.17
N TYR A 362 -0.45 -6.53 -10.87
CA TYR A 362 -0.54 -5.50 -9.82
C TYR A 362 0.55 -4.44 -9.93
N LEU A 363 1.81 -4.87 -10.04
CA LEU A 363 2.95 -3.97 -10.21
C LEU A 363 2.90 -3.23 -11.55
N HIS A 364 2.36 -3.86 -12.59
CA HIS A 364 2.14 -3.20 -13.88
C HIS A 364 1.13 -2.06 -13.74
N TYR A 365 0.03 -2.26 -13.00
CA TYR A 365 -0.93 -1.19 -12.72
C TYR A 365 -0.28 -0.05 -11.94
N LEU A 366 0.49 -0.34 -10.89
CA LEU A 366 1.22 0.68 -10.13
C LEU A 366 2.18 1.48 -11.03
N LYS A 367 3.03 0.79 -11.81
CA LYS A 367 4.01 1.44 -12.69
C LYS A 367 3.36 2.24 -13.82
N SER A 368 2.33 1.70 -14.47
CA SER A 368 1.67 2.35 -15.61
C SER A 368 0.91 3.62 -15.20
N VAL A 369 0.32 3.60 -14.01
CA VAL A 369 -0.56 4.67 -13.51
C VAL A 369 0.22 5.82 -12.86
N VAL A 370 1.35 5.54 -12.19
CA VAL A 370 2.17 6.54 -11.48
C VAL A 370 3.06 7.37 -12.42
N LYS A 371 3.22 7.00 -13.70
CA LYS A 371 4.04 7.75 -14.65
C LYS A 371 3.60 9.21 -14.85
N SER A 372 4.58 10.10 -14.80
CA SER A 372 4.47 11.54 -15.04
C SER A 372 3.79 11.87 -16.38
N LYS A 373 3.16 13.04 -16.44
CA LYS A 373 2.30 13.55 -17.54
C LYS A 373 2.96 13.65 -18.93
N GLY A 374 4.26 13.36 -19.06
CA GLY A 374 5.06 13.60 -20.27
C GLY A 374 5.01 12.52 -21.36
N ASP A 375 5.02 11.23 -21.02
CA ASP A 375 5.23 10.18 -22.03
C ASP A 375 4.02 9.25 -22.16
N LEU A 376 3.34 9.42 -23.29
CA LEU A 376 2.28 8.56 -23.81
C LEU A 376 2.92 7.34 -24.48
N VAL A 377 2.89 6.19 -23.82
CA VAL A 377 2.86 4.92 -24.52
C VAL A 377 1.65 4.16 -24.01
N SER A 378 0.80 3.75 -24.95
CA SER A 378 -0.28 2.78 -24.76
C SER A 378 0.16 1.60 -23.90
N LEU A 379 -0.79 0.90 -23.28
CA LEU A 379 -0.62 -0.38 -22.57
C LEU A 379 0.00 -1.53 -23.42
N LYS A 380 0.69 -1.22 -24.53
CA LYS A 380 1.18 -2.11 -25.58
C LYS A 380 2.46 -1.57 -26.21
N THR A 381 3.59 -1.51 -25.48
CA THR A 381 4.94 -1.65 -26.07
C THR A 381 6.06 -1.62 -25.01
N ASP A 382 6.98 -2.56 -25.17
CA ASP A 382 8.23 -2.79 -24.41
C ASP A 382 9.34 -1.77 -24.71
N GLY A 383 9.06 -0.46 -24.57
CA GLY A 383 10.11 0.56 -24.62
C GLY A 383 10.46 1.01 -23.20
N GLU A 384 11.73 0.97 -22.78
CA GLU A 384 12.20 1.39 -21.45
C GLU A 384 11.56 2.71 -21.01
N LEU A 385 10.78 2.62 -19.93
CA LEU A 385 9.85 3.65 -19.48
C LEU A 385 10.55 4.48 -18.39
N ASN A 386 10.64 5.80 -18.54
CA ASN A 386 11.15 6.68 -17.49
C ASN A 386 10.22 6.63 -16.26
N GLU A 387 10.68 6.08 -15.14
CA GLU A 387 9.92 6.00 -13.88
C GLU A 387 9.70 7.40 -13.26
N ASP A 388 8.54 7.62 -12.62
CA ASP A 388 8.36 8.80 -11.76
C ASP A 388 9.32 8.70 -10.58
N ARG A 389 10.36 9.55 -10.58
CA ARG A 389 11.40 9.55 -9.55
C ARG A 389 11.03 10.34 -8.29
N THR A 390 9.79 10.82 -8.19
CA THR A 390 9.36 11.63 -7.05
C THR A 390 8.61 10.82 -5.99
N THR A 391 8.07 9.64 -6.33
CA THR A 391 7.22 8.86 -5.43
C THR A 391 7.79 7.45 -5.22
N GLN A 392 8.19 7.14 -3.99
CA GLN A 392 8.63 5.78 -3.64
C GLN A 392 7.45 4.97 -3.09
N ILE A 393 7.32 3.73 -3.57
CA ILE A 393 6.31 2.76 -3.13
C ILE A 393 7.02 1.57 -2.49
N ILE A 394 6.71 1.31 -1.22
CA ILE A 394 7.18 0.14 -0.48
C ILE A 394 5.97 -0.75 -0.21
N ILE A 395 6.05 -2.00 -0.66
CA ILE A 395 4.96 -2.97 -0.60
C ILE A 395 5.40 -4.14 0.27
N ASN A 396 4.63 -4.46 1.29
CA ASN A 396 4.71 -5.75 1.95
C ASN A 396 3.72 -6.70 1.29
N THR A 397 4.21 -7.85 0.81
CA THR A 397 3.36 -8.92 0.28
C THR A 397 3.95 -10.28 0.62
N HIS A 398 3.09 -11.29 0.58
CA HIS A 398 3.42 -12.69 0.74
C HIS A 398 3.11 -13.51 -0.52
N ASP A 399 2.69 -12.86 -1.62
CA ASP A 399 2.19 -13.54 -2.79
C ASP A 399 3.25 -13.65 -3.90
N PRO A 400 3.61 -14.87 -4.35
CA PRO A 400 4.60 -15.06 -5.41
C PRO A 400 4.18 -14.49 -6.76
N LEU A 401 2.88 -14.30 -7.02
CA LEU A 401 2.39 -13.74 -8.28
C LEU A 401 2.69 -12.24 -8.39
N VAL A 402 2.68 -11.52 -7.27
CA VAL A 402 2.94 -10.08 -7.24
C VAL A 402 4.39 -9.77 -7.61
N ILE A 403 5.34 -10.60 -7.17
CA ILE A 403 6.77 -10.35 -7.36
C ILE A 403 7.34 -10.91 -8.66
N GLY A 404 6.57 -11.71 -9.41
CA GLY A 404 7.09 -12.47 -10.55
C GLY A 404 7.60 -11.66 -11.75
N SER A 405 7.38 -10.34 -11.75
CA SER A 405 7.89 -9.39 -12.77
C SER A 405 9.00 -8.47 -12.25
N MET A 406 9.51 -8.72 -11.05
CA MET A 406 10.52 -7.88 -10.40
C MET A 406 11.94 -8.39 -10.66
N VAL A 407 12.87 -7.45 -10.71
CA VAL A 407 14.31 -7.73 -10.57
C VAL A 407 14.68 -7.80 -9.09
N LYS A 408 15.76 -8.50 -8.76
CA LYS A 408 16.21 -8.74 -7.39
C LYS A 408 16.44 -7.46 -6.59
N SER A 409 16.95 -6.40 -7.22
CA SER A 409 17.19 -5.10 -6.56
C SER A 409 15.91 -4.43 -6.04
N GLN A 410 14.73 -4.83 -6.55
CA GLN A 410 13.44 -4.37 -6.07
C GLN A 410 12.92 -5.20 -4.89
N VAL A 411 13.56 -6.31 -4.53
CA VAL A 411 13.07 -7.23 -3.50
C VAL A 411 14.01 -7.21 -2.29
N ARG A 412 13.43 -7.20 -1.10
CA ARG A 412 14.14 -7.35 0.18
C ARG A 412 13.54 -8.47 1.01
N LEU A 413 14.34 -9.50 1.26
CA LEU A 413 14.04 -10.68 2.05
C LEU A 413 14.29 -10.41 3.53
N PHE A 414 13.23 -10.50 4.35
CA PHE A 414 13.28 -10.39 5.80
C PHE A 414 13.48 -11.75 6.47
N GLY A 415 14.13 -11.74 7.64
CA GLY A 415 14.29 -12.93 8.48
C GLY A 415 15.54 -13.77 8.16
N LYS A 416 16.52 -13.19 7.45
CA LYS A 416 17.82 -13.81 7.19
C LYS A 416 18.85 -13.25 8.19
N GLU A 417 19.41 -14.11 9.04
CA GLU A 417 20.52 -13.74 9.91
C GLU A 417 21.84 -13.79 9.11
N ILE A 418 22.59 -12.69 9.12
CA ILE A 418 23.88 -12.60 8.43
C ILE A 418 24.98 -12.41 9.46
N LYS A 419 25.94 -13.34 9.49
CA LYS A 419 27.10 -13.29 10.41
C LYS A 419 28.22 -12.37 9.93
N LYS A 420 28.29 -12.10 8.62
CA LYS A 420 29.24 -11.17 7.99
C LYS A 420 28.58 -10.51 6.80
N TYR A 421 28.43 -9.19 6.85
CA TYR A 421 27.95 -8.37 5.75
C TYR A 421 29.16 -7.65 5.14
N GLU A 422 29.64 -8.14 4.00
CA GLU A 422 30.70 -7.47 3.23
C GLU A 422 30.06 -6.39 2.37
N THR A 423 30.60 -5.18 2.42
CA THR A 423 30.01 -4.02 1.76
C THR A 423 31.08 -2.96 1.46
N ASP A 424 31.01 -2.38 0.27
CA ASP A 424 31.85 -1.25 -0.17
C ASP A 424 31.21 0.11 0.17
N GLU A 425 30.26 0.11 1.10
CA GLU A 425 29.51 1.30 1.48
C GLU A 425 30.35 2.35 2.18
N ASP A 426 29.81 3.57 2.29
CA ASP A 426 30.48 4.69 2.95
C ASP A 426 30.75 4.41 4.45
N ALA A 427 31.69 5.15 5.03
CA ALA A 427 32.09 4.95 6.44
C ALA A 427 30.92 5.08 7.43
N THR A 428 29.91 5.90 7.11
CA THR A 428 28.72 6.08 7.95
C THR A 428 27.83 4.85 7.90
N SER A 429 27.50 4.35 6.71
CA SER A 429 26.71 3.11 6.56
C SER A 429 27.45 1.92 7.16
N GLN A 430 28.77 1.79 6.93
CA GLN A 430 29.58 0.71 7.50
C GLN A 430 29.50 0.66 9.03
N LYS A 431 29.42 1.81 9.71
CA LYS A 431 29.26 1.87 11.17
C LYS A 431 27.97 1.17 11.61
N PHE A 432 26.85 1.41 10.92
CA PHE A 432 25.56 0.83 11.27
C PHE A 432 25.40 -0.61 10.80
N ILE A 433 25.95 -0.95 9.63
CA ILE A 433 26.00 -2.32 9.11
C ILE A 433 26.76 -3.24 10.07
N LYS A 434 27.92 -2.80 10.61
CA LYS A 434 28.67 -3.56 11.62
C LYS A 434 27.93 -3.74 12.94
N LYS A 435 26.96 -2.86 13.23
CA LYS A 435 26.14 -2.91 14.44
C LYS A 435 24.93 -3.81 14.25
N ALA A 436 24.49 -4.02 13.01
CA ALA A 436 23.31 -4.80 12.69
C ALA A 436 23.52 -6.30 12.96
N GLU A 437 22.45 -6.95 13.42
CA GLU A 437 22.37 -8.41 13.62
C GLU A 437 21.33 -9.05 12.70
N ASN A 438 20.34 -8.26 12.25
CA ASN A 438 19.28 -8.70 11.35
C ASN A 438 19.28 -7.81 10.09
N HIS A 439 19.23 -8.42 8.92
CA HIS A 439 19.29 -7.72 7.65
C HIS A 439 18.09 -8.08 6.78
N ALA A 440 17.54 -7.08 6.09
CA ALA A 440 16.71 -7.33 4.92
C ALA A 440 17.59 -7.28 3.67
N ILE A 441 17.69 -8.40 2.95
CA ILE A 441 18.66 -8.59 1.88
C ILE A 441 18.04 -8.77 0.50
N GLU A 442 18.80 -8.44 -0.52
CA GLU A 442 18.47 -8.82 -1.89
C GLU A 442 18.45 -10.36 -2.04
N PRO A 443 17.53 -10.93 -2.83
CA PRO A 443 17.58 -12.35 -3.18
C PRO A 443 18.74 -12.67 -4.12
N ASP A 444 19.13 -13.95 -4.18
CA ASP A 444 20.26 -14.40 -5.00
C ASP A 444 19.98 -14.25 -6.51
N GLN A 445 18.72 -14.36 -6.92
CA GLN A 445 18.29 -14.36 -8.32
C GLN A 445 17.09 -13.44 -8.53
N ASP A 446 16.94 -12.96 -9.77
CA ASP A 446 15.75 -12.22 -10.18
C ASP A 446 14.50 -13.10 -10.08
N PRO A 447 13.41 -12.65 -9.42
CA PRO A 447 12.11 -13.29 -9.52
C PRO A 447 11.61 -13.39 -10.97
N GLN A 448 11.89 -12.37 -11.77
CA GLN A 448 11.56 -12.31 -13.18
C GLN A 448 12.20 -13.48 -13.95
N GLY A 449 11.34 -14.24 -14.64
CA GLY A 449 11.77 -15.37 -15.47
C GLY A 449 11.80 -16.73 -14.76
N LEU A 450 11.75 -16.79 -13.42
CA LEU A 450 11.71 -18.06 -12.69
C LEU A 450 10.37 -18.81 -12.83
N GLY A 451 9.30 -18.08 -13.13
CA GLY A 451 7.93 -18.59 -13.05
C GLY A 451 7.52 -18.90 -11.61
N VAL A 452 6.22 -19.11 -11.38
CA VAL A 452 5.66 -19.28 -10.02
C VAL A 452 6.30 -20.46 -9.28
N ALA A 453 6.51 -21.58 -9.98
CA ALA A 453 7.15 -22.75 -9.40
C ALA A 453 8.63 -22.52 -9.05
N GLY A 454 9.35 -21.72 -9.84
CA GLY A 454 10.74 -21.35 -9.54
C GLY A 454 10.82 -20.43 -8.33
N ILE A 455 9.97 -19.39 -8.29
CA ILE A 455 9.85 -18.45 -7.17
C ILE A 455 9.61 -19.20 -5.86
N LEU A 456 8.62 -20.09 -5.84
CA LEU A 456 8.27 -20.86 -4.65
C LEU A 456 9.41 -21.75 -4.13
N LYS A 457 10.25 -22.29 -5.03
CA LYS A 457 11.38 -23.17 -4.68
C LYS A 457 12.69 -22.43 -4.41
N SER A 458 12.80 -21.18 -4.84
CA SER A 458 13.98 -20.34 -4.63
C SER A 458 14.14 -19.90 -3.17
N ASP A 459 15.20 -19.16 -2.88
CA ASP A 459 15.46 -18.53 -1.58
C ASP A 459 14.38 -17.53 -1.13
N LEU A 460 13.53 -17.08 -2.07
CA LEU A 460 12.36 -16.22 -1.84
C LEU A 460 11.32 -16.85 -0.90
N PHE A 461 11.04 -18.15 -1.08
CA PHE A 461 10.00 -18.88 -0.33
C PHE A 461 10.48 -20.22 0.26
N GLY A 462 11.52 -20.83 -0.30
CA GLY A 462 12.18 -22.00 0.27
C GLY A 462 11.39 -23.31 0.21
N LEU A 463 10.36 -23.44 -0.64
CA LEU A 463 9.62 -24.69 -0.75
C LEU A 463 10.49 -25.79 -1.34
N LYS A 464 10.59 -26.92 -0.65
CA LYS A 464 11.28 -28.12 -1.16
C LYS A 464 10.58 -28.72 -2.38
N THR A 465 9.26 -28.58 -2.44
CA THR A 465 8.40 -29.10 -3.49
C THR A 465 7.16 -28.22 -3.59
N ILE A 466 6.58 -28.14 -4.80
CA ILE A 466 5.28 -27.49 -5.05
C ILE A 466 4.12 -28.50 -5.01
N LEU A 467 4.42 -29.78 -4.76
CA LEU A 467 3.42 -30.82 -4.65
C LEU A 467 2.75 -30.77 -3.29
N ASP A 468 1.47 -31.17 -3.26
CA ASP A 468 0.77 -31.36 -2.00
C ASP A 468 1.44 -32.45 -1.16
N ARG A 469 1.23 -32.38 0.16
CA ARG A 469 1.92 -33.25 1.12
C ARG A 469 1.62 -34.73 0.89
N GLU A 470 0.39 -35.09 0.53
CA GLU A 470 -0.01 -36.48 0.34
C GLU A 470 0.67 -37.08 -0.88
N THR A 471 0.63 -36.35 -2.00
CA THR A 471 1.31 -36.76 -3.23
C THR A 471 2.83 -36.84 -3.02
N ASN A 472 3.42 -35.92 -2.26
CA ASN A 472 4.86 -35.98 -1.97
C ASN A 472 5.24 -37.19 -1.09
N VAL A 473 4.41 -37.56 -0.11
CA VAL A 473 4.62 -38.79 0.70
C VAL A 473 4.58 -40.04 -0.17
N LEU A 474 3.61 -40.13 -1.09
CA LEU A 474 3.51 -41.27 -2.01
C LEU A 474 4.71 -41.35 -2.95
N LEU A 475 5.21 -40.21 -3.44
CA LEU A 475 6.41 -40.15 -4.27
C LEU A 475 7.67 -40.54 -3.49
N ASP A 476 7.82 -40.08 -2.24
CA ASP A 476 8.93 -40.44 -1.38
C ASP A 476 8.90 -41.93 -1.02
N GLU A 477 7.72 -42.49 -0.72
CA GLU A 477 7.52 -43.92 -0.49
C GLU A 477 7.92 -44.73 -1.74
N ARG A 478 7.40 -44.35 -2.91
CA ARG A 478 7.75 -44.99 -4.19
C ARG A 478 9.25 -44.97 -4.43
N ASN A 479 9.90 -43.80 -4.29
CA ASN A 479 11.33 -43.67 -4.51
C ASN A 479 12.15 -44.55 -3.53
N ARG A 480 11.71 -44.70 -2.27
CA ARG A 480 12.34 -45.60 -1.28
C ARG A 480 12.20 -47.07 -1.68
N LEU A 481 11.02 -47.48 -2.13
CA LEU A 481 10.78 -48.86 -2.56
C LEU A 481 11.54 -49.19 -3.85
N MET A 482 11.61 -48.25 -4.81
CA MET A 482 12.47 -48.39 -6.00
C MET A 482 13.94 -48.56 -5.63
N TYR A 483 14.44 -47.77 -4.67
CA TYR A 483 15.81 -47.90 -4.19
C TYR A 483 16.07 -49.26 -3.51
N LYS A 484 15.13 -49.74 -2.66
CA LYS A 484 15.21 -51.09 -2.09
C LYS A 484 15.21 -52.18 -3.16
N GLN A 485 14.41 -52.02 -4.21
CA GLN A 485 14.34 -52.94 -5.34
C GLN A 485 15.69 -52.98 -6.09
N ALA A 486 16.30 -51.82 -6.35
CA ALA A 486 17.61 -51.73 -7.01
C ALA A 486 18.74 -52.36 -6.18
N GLN A 487 18.63 -52.37 -4.85
CA GLN A 487 19.58 -53.06 -3.97
C GLN A 487 19.29 -54.55 -3.76
N SER A 488 18.28 -55.12 -4.44
CA SER A 488 17.80 -56.49 -4.21
C SER A 488 17.38 -56.77 -2.76
N LYS A 489 16.89 -55.74 -2.05
CA LYS A 489 16.43 -55.80 -0.64
C LYS A 489 14.91 -55.65 -0.50
N ALA A 490 14.17 -55.53 -1.61
CA ALA A 490 12.71 -55.42 -1.59
C ALA A 490 12.05 -56.78 -1.30
N THR A 491 11.01 -56.78 -0.47
CA THR A 491 10.14 -57.95 -0.21
C THR A 491 8.98 -58.02 -1.21
N ASP A 492 8.28 -59.16 -1.32
CA ASP A 492 7.09 -59.28 -2.17
C ASP A 492 6.00 -58.26 -1.78
N LYS A 493 5.88 -57.94 -0.49
CA LYS A 493 4.97 -56.88 -0.01
C LYS A 493 5.39 -55.49 -0.49
N ASP A 494 6.70 -55.21 -0.51
CA ASP A 494 7.25 -53.96 -1.03
C ASP A 494 6.99 -53.83 -2.54
N LEU A 495 7.13 -54.93 -3.30
CA LEU A 495 6.86 -54.95 -4.75
C LEU A 495 5.37 -54.72 -5.05
N ASN A 496 4.47 -55.39 -4.34
CA ASN A 496 3.02 -55.17 -4.48
C ASN A 496 2.63 -53.73 -4.13
N ARG A 497 3.21 -53.17 -3.06
CA ARG A 497 2.98 -51.78 -2.68
C ARG A 497 3.53 -50.81 -3.72
N LEU A 498 4.69 -51.12 -4.31
CA LEU A 498 5.30 -50.31 -5.35
C LEU A 498 4.43 -50.29 -6.62
N GLU A 499 3.84 -51.42 -7.03
CA GLU A 499 2.87 -51.49 -8.13
C GLU A 499 1.62 -50.65 -7.84
N GLU A 500 1.05 -50.77 -6.64
CA GLU A 500 -0.09 -49.95 -6.21
C GLU A 500 0.24 -48.45 -6.26
N LEU A 501 1.41 -48.05 -5.75
CA LEU A 501 1.88 -46.66 -5.81
C LEU A 501 2.03 -46.17 -7.25
N PHE A 502 2.49 -47.03 -8.17
CA PHE A 502 2.52 -46.67 -9.59
C PHE A 502 1.12 -46.40 -10.11
N GLU A 503 0.13 -47.26 -9.85
CA GLU A 503 -1.24 -47.00 -10.32
C GLU A 503 -1.80 -45.69 -9.77
N ILE A 504 -1.65 -45.44 -8.46
CA ILE A 504 -2.11 -44.22 -7.79
C ILE A 504 -1.46 -42.97 -8.39
N LEU A 505 -0.13 -42.98 -8.53
CA LEU A 505 0.63 -41.84 -9.05
C LEU A 505 0.43 -41.64 -10.56
N SER A 506 0.15 -42.70 -11.31
CA SER A 506 -0.22 -42.63 -12.73
C SER A 506 -1.51 -41.85 -12.93
N ASN A 507 -2.53 -42.14 -12.12
CA ASN A 507 -3.81 -41.44 -12.16
C ASN A 507 -3.69 -39.96 -11.80
N LYS A 508 -2.66 -39.59 -11.03
CA LYS A 508 -2.31 -38.20 -10.69
C LYS A 508 -1.36 -37.54 -11.71
N GLY A 509 -0.99 -38.22 -12.79
CA GLY A 509 -0.15 -37.69 -13.86
C GLY A 509 1.37 -37.75 -13.63
N PHE A 510 1.85 -38.44 -12.59
CA PHE A 510 3.28 -38.47 -12.23
C PHE A 510 4.12 -39.57 -12.92
N ASN A 511 3.50 -40.45 -13.72
CA ASN A 511 4.19 -41.60 -14.33
C ASN A 511 4.59 -41.43 -15.80
N GLN A 512 4.48 -40.24 -16.40
CA GLN A 512 4.93 -40.04 -17.79
C GLN A 512 6.45 -40.23 -17.96
N THR A 513 7.24 -40.16 -16.88
CA THR A 513 8.72 -40.26 -16.87
C THR A 513 9.27 -41.68 -16.59
N TYR A 514 8.43 -42.67 -16.29
CA TYR A 514 8.92 -43.98 -15.77
C TYR A 514 9.59 -44.88 -16.83
N ARG A 515 9.46 -44.56 -18.13
CA ARG A 515 10.14 -45.29 -19.20
C ARG A 515 11.57 -44.81 -19.48
N ASP A 516 12.09 -43.87 -18.69
CA ASP A 516 13.44 -43.35 -18.82
C ASP A 516 14.39 -44.08 -17.84
N PRO A 517 15.29 -44.96 -18.33
CA PRO A 517 16.28 -45.64 -17.49
C PRO A 517 17.19 -44.66 -16.71
N LEU A 518 17.51 -43.50 -17.28
CA LEU A 518 18.37 -42.49 -16.64
C LEU A 518 17.68 -41.88 -15.42
N PHE A 519 16.36 -41.73 -15.45
CA PHE A 519 15.60 -41.25 -14.32
C PHE A 519 15.60 -42.26 -13.16
N GLN A 520 15.54 -43.56 -13.46
CA GLN A 520 15.63 -44.61 -12.43
C GLN A 520 17.00 -44.61 -11.75
N GLU A 521 18.09 -44.56 -12.53
CA GLU A 521 19.45 -44.45 -11.99
C GLU A 521 19.63 -43.19 -11.13
N TYR A 522 19.10 -42.05 -11.57
CA TYR A 522 19.11 -40.82 -10.79
C TYR A 522 18.43 -40.97 -9.43
N ILE A 523 17.25 -41.61 -9.37
CA ILE A 523 16.55 -41.86 -8.10
C ILE A 523 17.39 -42.75 -7.19
N VAL A 524 18.01 -43.81 -7.72
CA VAL A 524 18.85 -44.72 -6.93
C VAL A 524 20.05 -43.98 -6.32
N GLU A 525 20.80 -43.23 -7.12
CA GLU A 525 21.97 -42.47 -6.63
C GLU A 525 21.58 -41.35 -5.68
N LYS A 526 20.44 -40.68 -5.91
CA LYS A 526 19.91 -39.67 -4.99
C LYS A 526 19.56 -40.26 -3.62
N MET A 527 18.91 -41.43 -3.58
CA MET A 527 18.53 -42.07 -2.33
C MET A 527 19.73 -42.61 -1.57
N LYS A 528 20.74 -43.11 -2.29
CA LYS A 528 22.02 -43.52 -1.71
C LYS A 528 22.71 -42.38 -0.94
N LYS A 529 22.79 -41.18 -1.52
CA LYS A 529 23.35 -39.99 -0.86
C LYS A 529 22.56 -39.49 0.35
N LEU A 530 21.30 -39.90 0.52
CA LEU A 530 20.48 -39.52 1.67
C LEU A 530 20.63 -40.49 2.86
N GLU A 531 21.24 -41.65 2.64
CA GLU A 531 21.56 -42.64 3.70
C GLU A 531 23.00 -42.52 4.23
N GLU A 532 23.88 -41.82 3.51
CA GLU A 532 25.23 -41.38 3.93
C GLU A 532 25.15 -40.11 4.78
#